data_AF-A0A379W2K9-F1
#
_entry.id   AF-A0A379W2K9-F1
#
_cell.length_a   1.000
_cell.length_b   1.000
_cell.length_c   1.000
_cell.angle_alpha   90.00
_cell.angle_beta   90.00
_cell.angle_gamma   90.00
#
_symmetry.space_group_name_H-M   'P 1'
#
loop_
_entity.id
_entity.type
_entity.pdbx_description
1 polymer ?
#
loop_
_entity_poly.entity_id
_entity_poly.type
_entity_poly.pdbx_seq_one_letter_code
_entity_poly.pdbx_strand_id
1 'polypeptide(L)'
;MNALKQTSGDLFQMEQIRRAHPDLVLYNGYDEIFASGLLAGADGGIGSTYNIMGWRYQGIVQALREGDVAKAQRLQTECNKVIDY
;
A
#
# COMPACT_ATOMS: atom_id res chain seq x y z
N MET A 1 12.89 1.85 -17.08
CA MET A 1 12.25 2.09 -15.77
C MET A 1 12.14 0.75 -15.09
N ASN A 2 12.81 0.59 -13.95
CA ASN A 2 12.75 -0.64 -13.17
C ASN A 2 11.67 -0.46 -12.09
N ALA A 3 10.97 -1.53 -11.75
CA ALA A 3 9.96 -1.55 -10.70
C ALA A 3 10.16 -2.78 -9.82
N LEU A 4 9.80 -2.68 -8.55
CA LEU A 4 9.81 -3.79 -7.61
C LEU A 4 8.41 -3.97 -7.04
N LYS A 5 7.84 -5.17 -7.21
CA LYS A 5 6.72 -5.63 -6.39
C LYS A 5 7.28 -6.30 -5.15
N GLN A 6 7.11 -5.67 -4.00
CA GLN A 6 7.60 -6.18 -2.72
C GLN A 6 6.47 -6.83 -1.94
N THR A 7 6.41 -8.16 -1.97
CA THR A 7 5.47 -8.96 -1.18
C THR A 7 6.14 -9.38 0.14
N SER A 8 6.36 -8.40 1.02
CA SER A 8 6.97 -8.58 2.35
C SER A 8 6.22 -7.72 3.37
N GLY A 9 6.05 -8.23 4.59
CA GLY A 9 5.52 -7.48 5.73
C GLY A 9 6.56 -6.62 6.45
N ASP A 10 7.83 -6.68 6.03
CA ASP A 10 8.91 -5.89 6.61
C ASP A 10 8.88 -4.44 6.08
N LEU A 11 8.18 -3.58 6.82
CA LEU A 11 8.08 -2.16 6.48
C LEU A 11 9.37 -1.37 6.75
N PHE A 12 10.27 -1.89 7.60
CA PHE A 12 11.59 -1.30 7.77
C PHE A 12 12.42 -1.50 6.49
N GLN A 13 12.36 -2.70 5.90
CA GLN A 13 12.97 -2.95 4.61
C GLN A 13 12.31 -2.13 3.48
N MET A 14 10.99 -1.93 3.50
CA MET A 14 10.30 -1.05 2.54
C MET A 14 10.89 0.38 2.59
N GLU A 15 11.07 0.94 3.79
CA GLU A 15 11.72 2.25 3.99
C GLU A 15 13.15 2.25 3.46
N GLN A 16 13.94 1.22 3.79
CA GLN A 16 15.32 1.11 3.33
C GLN A 16 15.43 1.08 1.81
N ILE A 17 14.54 0.34 1.13
CA ILE A 17 14.50 0.26 -0.33
C ILE A 17 14.15 1.64 -0.91
N ARG A 18 13.11 2.31 -0.40
CA ARG A 18 12.76 3.66 -0.85
C ARG A 18 13.93 4.62 -0.69
N ARG A 19 14.56 4.64 0.49
CA ARG A 19 15.69 5.54 0.77
C ARG A 19 16.91 5.26 -0.11
N ALA A 20 17.21 3.99 -0.40
CA ALA A 20 18.31 3.60 -1.28
C ALA A 20 18.00 3.82 -2.77
N HIS A 21 16.72 3.75 -3.16
CA HIS A 21 16.27 3.83 -4.54
C HIS A 21 15.09 4.81 -4.69
N PRO A 22 15.33 6.13 -4.55
CA PRO A 22 14.25 7.13 -4.51
C PRO A 22 13.39 7.19 -5.78
N ASP A 23 13.94 6.82 -6.94
CA ASP A 23 13.23 6.82 -8.23
C ASP A 23 12.65 5.46 -8.63
N LEU A 24 12.85 4.42 -7.81
CA LEU A 24 12.29 3.09 -8.06
C LEU A 24 10.78 3.15 -7.89
N VAL A 25 10.04 2.63 -8.87
CA VAL A 25 8.60 2.38 -8.69
C VAL A 25 8.44 1.17 -7.76
N LEU A 26 7.96 1.41 -6.56
CA LEU A 26 7.89 0.42 -5.49
C LEU A 26 6.43 0.07 -5.18
N TYR A 27 6.03 -1.16 -5.48
CA TYR A 27 4.68 -1.65 -5.23
C TYR A 27 4.62 -2.51 -3.98
N ASN A 28 3.71 -2.19 -3.06
CA ASN A 28 3.33 -3.07 -1.95
C ASN A 28 2.58 -4.31 -2.46
N GLY A 29 2.95 -5.49 -1.97
CA GLY A 29 2.36 -6.77 -2.40
C GLY A 29 1.34 -7.41 -1.46
N TYR A 30 1.32 -7.03 -0.17
CA TYR A 30 0.35 -7.53 0.82
C TYR A 30 -0.80 -6.54 1.01
N ASP A 31 -1.99 -6.93 0.60
CA ASP A 31 -3.17 -6.07 0.54
C ASP A 31 -3.60 -5.57 1.92
N GLU A 32 -3.38 -6.38 2.95
CA GLU A 32 -3.76 -6.16 4.34
C GLU A 32 -2.92 -5.09 5.07
N ILE A 33 -1.79 -4.70 4.48
CA ILE A 33 -0.89 -3.65 5.00
C ILE A 33 -0.70 -2.48 4.01
N PHE A 34 -1.50 -2.38 2.96
CA PHE A 34 -1.30 -1.43 1.87
C PHE A 34 -1.11 0.03 2.32
N ALA A 35 -1.97 0.55 3.20
CA ALA A 35 -1.84 1.90 3.74
C ALA A 35 -0.50 2.11 4.46
N SER A 36 -0.08 1.14 5.27
CA SER A 36 1.20 1.18 5.99
C SER A 36 2.39 1.06 5.05
N GLY A 37 2.27 0.24 3.99
CA GLY A 37 3.28 0.12 2.93
C GLY A 37 3.50 1.43 2.17
N LEU A 38 2.42 2.16 1.87
CA LEU A 38 2.52 3.50 1.27
C LEU A 38 3.24 4.48 2.20
N LEU A 39 2.89 4.50 3.50
CA LEU A 39 3.59 5.33 4.49
C LEU A 39 5.07 4.96 4.65
N ALA A 40 5.41 3.69 4.52
CA ALA A 40 6.79 3.22 4.57
C ALA A 40 7.60 3.54 3.29
N GLY A 41 6.94 3.95 2.20
CA GLY A 41 7.61 4.43 1.00
C GLY A 41 7.20 3.76 -0.31
N ALA A 42 6.21 2.85 -0.32
CA ALA A 42 5.66 2.35 -1.58
C ALA A 42 4.91 3.46 -2.36
N ASP A 43 4.93 3.40 -3.69
CA ASP A 43 4.21 4.33 -4.58
C ASP A 43 2.81 3.85 -4.95
N GLY A 44 2.54 2.57 -4.69
CA GLY A 44 1.31 1.89 -5.07
C GLY A 44 1.34 0.44 -4.61
N GLY A 45 0.55 -0.41 -5.26
CA GLY A 45 0.50 -1.83 -4.93
C GLY A 45 0.02 -2.70 -6.07
N ILE A 46 0.27 -3.99 -5.95
CA ILE A 46 -0.23 -5.03 -6.85
C ILE A 46 -0.79 -6.15 -5.97
N GLY A 47 -2.12 -6.21 -5.93
CA GLY A 47 -2.87 -7.07 -5.02
C GLY A 47 -3.92 -7.92 -5.70
N SER A 48 -4.27 -9.06 -5.08
CA SER A 48 -5.30 -9.97 -5.59
C SER A 48 -6.71 -9.43 -5.34
N THR A 49 -6.93 -8.79 -4.19
CA THR A 49 -8.26 -8.28 -3.81
C THR A 49 -8.69 -7.05 -4.61
N TYR A 50 -7.77 -6.48 -5.40
CA TYR A 50 -8.05 -5.32 -6.22
C TYR A 50 -9.07 -5.65 -7.31
N ASN A 51 -9.15 -6.92 -7.70
CA ASN A 51 -10.17 -7.45 -8.63
C ASN A 51 -11.60 -7.21 -8.13
N ILE A 52 -11.82 -7.22 -6.81
CA ILE A 52 -13.17 -7.09 -6.23
C ILE A 52 -13.39 -5.77 -5.49
N MET A 53 -12.32 -5.08 -5.06
CA MET A 53 -12.42 -3.85 -4.29
C MET A 53 -11.29 -2.84 -4.56
N GLY A 54 -10.71 -2.84 -5.76
CA GLY A 54 -9.60 -1.95 -6.17
C GLY A 54 -9.81 -0.46 -5.89
N TRP A 55 -11.06 0.02 -5.96
CA TRP A 55 -11.40 1.41 -5.66
C TRP A 55 -11.11 1.81 -4.21
N ARG A 56 -11.13 0.87 -3.26
CA ARG A 56 -10.78 1.14 -1.86
C ARG A 56 -9.30 1.51 -1.72
N TYR A 57 -8.42 0.80 -2.43
CA TYR A 57 -6.98 1.07 -2.45
C TYR A 57 -6.66 2.41 -3.12
N GLN A 58 -7.34 2.75 -4.22
CA GLN A 58 -7.26 4.10 -4.79
C GLN A 58 -7.73 5.18 -3.80
N GLY A 59 -8.80 4.89 -3.04
CA GLY A 59 -9.27 5.75 -1.95
C GLY A 59 -8.26 5.94 -0.83
N ILE A 60 -7.50 4.89 -0.47
CA ILE A 60 -6.40 4.96 0.51
C ILE A 60 -5.29 5.87 -0.01
N VAL A 61 -4.85 5.70 -1.27
CA VAL A 61 -3.84 6.56 -1.90
C VAL A 61 -4.26 8.02 -1.84
N GLN A 62 -5.51 8.31 -2.22
CA GLN A 62 -6.03 9.68 -2.22
C GLN A 62 -6.11 10.26 -0.80
N ALA A 63 -6.63 9.49 0.16
CA ALA A 63 -6.73 9.92 1.55
C ALA A 63 -5.35 10.26 2.15
N LEU A 64 -4.33 9.44 1.90
CA LEU A 64 -2.97 9.72 2.36
C LEU A 64 -2.38 10.97 1.69
N ARG A 65 -2.61 11.17 0.39
CA ARG A 65 -2.20 12.39 -0.32
C ARG A 65 -2.86 13.65 0.23
N GLU A 66 -4.11 13.55 0.67
CA GLU A 66 -4.88 14.64 1.29
C GLU A 66 -4.55 14.84 2.78
N GLY A 67 -3.74 13.96 3.38
CA GLY A 67 -3.45 13.96 4.82
C GLY A 67 -4.58 13.42 5.70
N ASP A 68 -5.63 12.84 5.11
CA ASP A 68 -6.76 12.22 5.83
C ASP A 68 -6.42 10.79 6.28
N VAL A 69 -5.56 10.71 7.30
CA VAL A 69 -5.10 9.44 7.88
C VAL A 69 -6.27 8.61 8.42
N ALA A 70 -7.29 9.26 9.00
CA ALA A 70 -8.45 8.56 9.56
C ALA A 70 -9.26 7.83 8.48
N LYS A 71 -9.47 8.47 7.32
CA LYS A 71 -10.12 7.82 6.17
C LYS A 71 -9.28 6.70 5.59
N ALA A 72 -7.97 6.88 5.47
CA ALA A 72 -7.06 5.83 5.02
C ALA A 72 -7.13 4.60 5.93
N GLN A 73 -7.09 4.79 7.25
CA GLN A 73 -7.25 3.73 8.24
C GLN A 73 -8.60 3.02 8.11
N ARG A 74 -9.70 3.77 8.04
CA ARG A 74 -11.04 3.19 7.87
C ARG A 74 -11.14 2.32 6.62
N LEU A 75 -10.63 2.80 5.48
CA LEU A 75 -10.64 2.03 4.23
C LEU A 75 -9.80 0.76 4.34
N GLN A 76 -8.60 0.84 4.92
CA GLN A 76 -7.75 -0.32 5.15
C GLN A 76 -8.43 -1.34 6.08
N THR A 77 -9.10 -0.90 7.14
CA THR A 77 -9.88 -1.78 8.02
C THR A 77 -10.98 -2.52 7.25
N GLU A 78 -11.72 -1.82 6.38
CA GLU A 78 -12.75 -2.47 5.56
C GLU A 78 -12.16 -3.44 4.53
N CYS A 79 -10.96 -3.16 3.99
CA CYS A 79 -10.25 -4.12 3.16
C CYS A 79 -9.87 -5.37 3.96
N ASN A 80 -9.31 -5.22 5.16
CA ASN A 80 -8.87 -6.35 5.98
C ASN A 80 -10.06 -7.23 6.39
N LYS A 81 -11.21 -6.63 6.72
CA LYS A 81 -12.45 -7.39 6.94
C LYS A 81 -12.84 -8.28 5.76
N VAL A 82 -12.57 -7.87 4.52
CA VAL A 82 -12.84 -8.70 3.33
C VAL A 82 -11.78 -9.80 3.16
N ILE A 83 -10.54 -9.56 3.57
CA ILE A 83 -9.43 -10.51 3.49
C ILE A 83 -9.53 -11.61 4.54
N ASP A 84 -10.11 -11.33 5.71
CA ASP A 84 -10.31 -12.31 6.79
C ASP A 84 -11.24 -13.49 6.39
N TYR A 85 -12.03 -13.33 5.32
CA TYR A 85 -12.95 -14.34 4.78
C TYR A 85 -12.37 -15.09 3.58
#